data_AF-A0A559M2T5-F1
#
_entry.id   AF-A0A559M2T5-F1
#
_cell.length_a   1.000
_cell.length_b   1.000
_cell.length_c   1.000
_cell.angle_alpha   90.00
_cell.angle_beta   90.00
_cell.angle_gamma   90.00
#
_symmetry.space_group_name_H-M   'P 1'
#
loop_
_entity.id
_entity.type
_entity.pdbx_description
1 polymer ?
#
loop_
_entity_poly.entity_id
_entity_poly.type
_entity_poly.pdbx_seq_one_letter_code
_entity_poly.pdbx_strand_id
1 'polypeptide(L)'
;MSPTSAPAKGGFGSHHGGGANERTALLSANLEGSSHGSSSWEDTLNGENTDEDIEANEFDNLLSRSESITTGLGIEPESQATAMLRGPRRYGAAKSKHRATSHASSRRKSFTSTNSSIPEEVIDEGEEDKSASESPFLAGVSVTRFWIIFAGILVSYFVACFDSTIMVSSHPIITSYFESSNSASWLSTAFLLTSTSFQPLFGRLSDTIGRKPPYVFTMAVFLISTVWCGLAQSMISFIIARAVCGLGAGVPKNLGLADGVQKKSLWEAMKVFDYKGSSLLTLSITFLILGLNLGGNVYPWSHPIVIVSLVIFGICFPLFIWVESFVDLPIMPLKLLIRNPRAGLIISNSIGAIIANAVTFNIPLYFQAVLLESATSSGLRLIVPSIAASTMGTATGFLITWTKNLKSPLVAGVVLVLIGTVALSLMQRGMPDWAYLLFLIPQSMGQGFTFPATFMSVLAVSEQGEQAVVTSTLILWRSMGMVLGVATSSLVLQNALFHYLSKFVTGPDRDRVIEEVRKSVKAIPTLDPVYREQVIDSYAASLRATFIMAAVLSVVAIFLTLPLRLPKLGQRK
;
A
#
# COMPACT_ATOMS: atom_id res chain seq x y z
N MET A 1 -17.65 36.32 -37.28
CA MET A 1 -18.34 37.46 -37.92
C MET A 1 -19.70 37.59 -37.26
N SER A 2 -19.97 38.77 -36.74
CA SER A 2 -21.04 39.16 -35.82
C SER A 2 -22.46 39.06 -36.41
N PRO A 3 -23.50 38.80 -35.59
CA PRO A 3 -24.88 39.02 -35.98
C PRO A 3 -25.40 40.39 -35.50
N THR A 4 -26.42 40.85 -36.22
CA THR A 4 -27.05 42.17 -36.23
C THR A 4 -28.37 42.21 -35.44
N SER A 5 -28.64 43.35 -34.78
CA SER A 5 -29.90 44.13 -34.69
C SER A 5 -31.23 43.45 -34.27
N ALA A 6 -32.19 44.01 -33.53
CA ALA A 6 -32.45 45.26 -32.77
C ALA A 6 -33.90 45.11 -32.15
N PRO A 7 -34.65 46.14 -31.67
CA PRO A 7 -35.15 46.21 -30.28
C PRO A 7 -36.68 46.54 -30.15
N ALA A 8 -37.11 47.01 -28.95
CA ALA A 8 -38.36 47.73 -28.57
C ALA A 8 -39.36 46.91 -27.69
N LYS A 9 -40.07 47.41 -26.65
CA LYS A 9 -40.30 48.76 -26.08
C LYS A 9 -41.07 48.66 -24.74
N GLY A 10 -40.84 49.62 -23.82
CA GLY A 10 -41.79 50.17 -22.81
C GLY A 10 -41.70 49.60 -21.38
N GLY A 11 -41.66 50.33 -20.26
CA GLY A 11 -41.67 51.78 -19.96
C GLY A 11 -42.18 52.02 -18.51
N PHE A 12 -41.55 52.96 -17.76
CA PHE A 12 -41.85 53.52 -16.41
C PHE A 12 -41.62 52.58 -15.19
N GLY A 13 -40.77 52.83 -14.19
CA GLY A 13 -40.47 54.03 -13.36
C GLY A 13 -41.13 53.80 -11.97
N SER A 14 -40.53 53.83 -10.78
CA SER A 14 -39.28 54.38 -10.22
C SER A 14 -39.09 53.90 -8.75
N HIS A 15 -37.83 53.98 -8.27
CA HIS A 15 -37.34 54.12 -6.89
C HIS A 15 -36.97 52.91 -5.98
N HIS A 16 -35.65 52.91 -5.68
CA HIS A 16 -34.89 52.42 -4.51
C HIS A 16 -34.99 50.93 -4.12
N GLY A 17 -33.92 50.18 -3.88
CA GLY A 17 -32.49 50.47 -3.80
C GLY A 17 -31.82 49.34 -3.00
N GLY A 18 -30.73 48.78 -3.53
CA GLY A 18 -29.67 48.07 -2.78
C GLY A 18 -30.03 46.77 -2.05
N GLY A 19 -29.59 45.63 -2.58
CA GLY A 19 -29.54 44.36 -1.84
C GLY A 19 -28.57 43.38 -2.49
N ALA A 20 -27.37 43.29 -1.92
CA ALA A 20 -26.33 42.34 -2.30
C ALA A 20 -26.46 41.04 -1.47
N ASN A 21 -26.22 39.93 -2.17
CA ASN A 21 -25.69 38.64 -1.73
C ASN A 21 -26.39 37.88 -0.59
N GLU A 22 -27.14 36.88 -1.05
CA GLU A 22 -27.55 35.66 -0.36
C GLU A 22 -26.34 34.80 0.06
N ARG A 23 -26.36 34.36 1.32
CA ARG A 23 -25.95 33.02 1.79
C ARG A 23 -26.16 33.02 3.30
N THR A 24 -27.26 32.42 3.77
CA THR A 24 -27.45 31.66 5.03
C THR A 24 -28.96 31.49 5.26
N ALA A 25 -29.55 30.42 4.73
CA ALA A 25 -30.94 30.05 5.05
C ALA A 25 -31.21 28.60 4.62
N LEU A 26 -30.82 27.62 5.43
CA LEU A 26 -31.41 26.27 5.40
C LEU A 26 -31.19 25.58 6.75
N LEU A 27 -31.88 26.05 7.79
CA LEU A 27 -32.13 25.28 9.03
C LEU A 27 -33.28 25.95 9.82
N SER A 28 -34.46 26.06 9.23
CA SER A 28 -35.71 26.34 9.94
C SER A 28 -36.93 25.93 9.10
N ALA A 29 -37.47 24.75 9.35
CA ALA A 29 -38.91 24.42 9.24
C ALA A 29 -39.08 22.90 9.33
N ASN A 30 -39.44 22.39 10.52
CA ASN A 30 -40.66 21.62 10.72
C ASN A 30 -40.67 21.01 12.12
N LEU A 31 -41.36 21.69 13.02
CA LEU A 31 -42.11 21.07 14.10
C LEU A 31 -43.49 21.71 14.11
N GLU A 32 -44.53 20.92 13.83
CA GLU A 32 -45.91 21.22 14.26
C GLU A 32 -46.54 19.96 14.84
N GLY A 33 -47.29 20.15 15.93
CA GLY A 33 -48.16 19.16 16.57
C GLY A 33 -47.71 18.73 17.97
N SER A 34 -47.67 19.63 18.97
CA SER A 34 -48.75 19.91 19.94
C SER A 34 -49.29 18.69 20.71
N SER A 35 -49.07 18.62 22.02
CA SER A 35 -50.12 18.84 23.04
C SER A 35 -49.71 18.40 24.46
N HIS A 36 -49.98 19.30 25.41
CA HIS A 36 -50.18 19.14 26.88
C HIS A 36 -49.03 18.56 27.75
N GLY A 37 -48.65 19.14 28.88
CA GLY A 37 -49.16 20.29 29.64
C GLY A 37 -48.53 20.31 31.05
N SER A 38 -48.50 21.50 31.68
CA SER A 38 -48.37 21.80 33.13
C SER A 38 -47.13 21.27 33.89
N SER A 39 -46.43 21.98 34.77
CA SER A 39 -46.72 23.21 35.53
C SER A 39 -45.47 23.67 36.29
N SER A 40 -45.37 25.00 36.44
CA SER A 40 -44.74 25.81 37.49
C SER A 40 -43.40 25.38 38.11
N TRP A 41 -42.39 26.17 37.76
CA TRP A 41 -41.38 26.67 38.68
C TRP A 41 -42.03 27.60 39.71
N GLU A 42 -41.72 27.42 40.99
CA GLU A 42 -41.56 28.45 42.04
C GLU A 42 -41.77 27.79 43.41
N ASP A 43 -40.67 27.40 44.05
CA ASP A 43 -40.53 27.64 45.49
C ASP A 43 -39.07 27.93 45.81
N THR A 44 -38.93 28.99 46.60
CA THR A 44 -37.74 29.77 46.91
C THR A 44 -36.75 29.08 47.86
N LEU A 45 -35.47 29.35 47.60
CA LEU A 45 -34.41 29.74 48.56
C LEU A 45 -34.37 29.00 49.91
N ASN A 46 -33.32 28.20 50.12
CA ASN A 46 -32.48 28.29 51.32
C ASN A 46 -31.14 27.59 51.05
N GLY A 47 -30.06 28.25 51.50
CA GLY A 47 -28.70 27.91 51.10
C GLY A 47 -28.13 26.66 51.76
N GLU A 48 -27.06 26.16 51.15
CA GLU A 48 -25.82 25.75 51.81
C GLU A 48 -24.80 25.42 50.72
N ASN A 49 -23.55 25.85 50.92
CA ASN A 49 -22.41 25.46 50.08
C ASN A 49 -22.34 23.93 49.99
N THR A 50 -22.43 23.38 48.79
CA THR A 50 -21.91 22.05 48.50
C THR A 50 -21.25 22.07 47.12
N ASP A 51 -19.94 21.83 47.12
CA ASP A 51 -19.19 21.38 45.95
C ASP A 51 -19.84 20.08 45.45
N GLU A 52 -20.58 20.14 44.34
CA GLU A 52 -20.95 18.93 43.60
C GLU A 52 -19.88 18.68 42.54
N ASP A 53 -18.89 17.88 42.95
CA ASP A 53 -18.00 17.15 42.07
C ASP A 53 -18.83 16.37 41.05
N ILE A 54 -18.69 16.71 39.76
CA ILE A 54 -19.20 15.89 38.67
C ILE A 54 -18.52 14.51 38.80
N GLU A 55 -19.29 13.47 39.13
CA GLU A 55 -18.78 12.11 39.19
C GLU A 55 -18.16 11.75 37.83
N ALA A 56 -16.89 11.34 37.85
CA ALA A 56 -16.07 11.05 36.66
C ALA A 56 -16.72 10.10 35.64
N ASN A 57 -17.71 9.31 36.07
CA ASN A 57 -18.44 8.37 35.22
C ASN A 57 -19.47 9.03 34.29
N GLU A 58 -19.97 10.24 34.59
CA GLU A 58 -20.99 10.90 33.74
C GLU A 58 -20.36 11.68 32.58
N PHE A 59 -19.20 12.31 32.82
CA PHE A 59 -18.39 12.93 31.77
C PHE A 59 -17.80 11.89 30.80
N ASP A 60 -17.35 10.74 31.33
CA ASP A 60 -16.91 9.58 30.51
C ASP A 60 -18.05 9.01 29.66
N ASN A 61 -19.29 9.03 30.17
CA ASN A 61 -20.46 8.60 29.39
C ASN A 61 -20.82 9.59 28.28
N LEU A 62 -20.65 10.90 28.49
CA LEU A 62 -20.86 11.93 27.47
C LEU A 62 -19.77 11.91 26.38
N LEU A 63 -18.52 11.63 26.74
CA LEU A 63 -17.43 11.39 25.79
C LEU A 63 -17.65 10.11 24.98
N SER A 64 -18.11 9.02 25.61
CA SER A 64 -18.40 7.77 24.89
C SER A 64 -19.51 7.91 23.83
N ARG A 65 -20.49 8.80 24.08
CA ARG A 65 -21.56 9.08 23.11
C ARG A 65 -21.09 9.97 21.95
N SER A 66 -20.16 10.89 22.17
CA SER A 66 -19.60 11.75 21.10
C SER A 66 -18.49 11.05 20.29
N GLU A 67 -17.71 10.16 20.91
CA GLU A 67 -16.70 9.32 20.23
C GLU A 67 -17.33 8.26 19.30
N SER A 68 -18.60 7.89 19.53
CA SER A 68 -19.30 6.88 18.71
C SER A 68 -19.54 7.30 17.24
N ILE A 69 -19.42 8.60 16.93
CA ILE A 69 -19.68 9.13 15.58
C ILE A 69 -18.40 9.20 14.72
N THR A 70 -17.22 9.18 15.33
CA THR A 70 -15.91 9.25 14.64
C THR A 70 -15.07 7.96 14.74
N THR A 71 -15.48 6.98 15.57
CA THR A 71 -14.74 5.72 15.81
C THR A 71 -15.28 4.51 15.02
N GLY A 72 -15.69 4.72 13.77
CA GLY A 72 -16.18 3.67 12.87
C GLY A 72 -15.10 2.87 12.15
N LEU A 73 -13.96 2.53 12.76
CA LEU A 73 -12.92 1.72 12.09
C LEU A 73 -12.30 0.58 12.91
N GLY A 74 -12.61 0.43 14.21
CA GLY A 74 -12.21 -0.77 14.98
C GLY A 74 -10.71 -1.10 14.95
N ILE A 75 -9.87 -0.13 14.59
CA ILE A 75 -8.42 -0.18 14.65
C ILE A 75 -8.08 0.78 15.78
N GLU A 76 -7.71 0.25 16.94
CA GLU A 76 -6.83 1.01 17.84
C GLU A 76 -5.52 1.22 17.06
N PRO A 77 -5.15 2.45 16.67
CA PRO A 77 -3.73 2.71 16.53
C PRO A 77 -3.14 2.57 17.94
N GLU A 78 -1.94 2.00 18.06
CA GLU A 78 -1.17 2.08 19.29
C GLU A 78 -1.15 3.54 19.75
N SER A 79 -2.02 3.87 20.70
CA SER A 79 -1.89 5.06 21.50
C SER A 79 -1.23 4.58 22.78
N GLN A 80 -0.05 5.10 23.04
CA GLN A 80 0.57 5.03 24.37
C GLN A 80 -0.30 5.74 25.44
N ALA A 81 -1.54 6.15 25.13
CA ALA A 81 -2.47 6.86 26.00
C ALA A 81 -2.83 6.02 27.25
N THR A 82 -3.01 4.71 27.12
CA THR A 82 -3.37 3.86 28.26
C THR A 82 -2.23 3.68 29.27
N ALA A 83 -0.98 3.89 28.84
CA ALA A 83 0.19 3.90 29.73
C ALA A 83 0.49 5.29 30.31
N MET A 84 0.20 6.37 29.57
CA MET A 84 0.52 7.74 29.96
C MET A 84 -0.58 8.47 30.74
N LEU A 85 -1.84 8.01 30.71
CA LEU A 85 -2.91 8.55 31.56
C LEU A 85 -2.82 8.09 33.02
N ARG A 86 -1.91 7.15 33.33
CA ARG A 86 -1.52 6.88 34.73
C ARG A 86 -0.48 7.92 35.12
N GLY A 87 -0.94 9.01 35.75
CA GLY A 87 -0.07 9.95 36.44
C GLY A 87 0.90 9.22 37.39
N PRO A 88 2.02 9.86 37.81
CA PRO A 88 3.02 9.23 38.66
C PRO A 88 2.34 8.65 39.89
N ARG A 89 2.45 7.33 40.11
CA ARG A 89 2.06 6.71 41.39
C ARG A 89 2.91 7.34 42.49
N ARG A 90 2.42 8.42 43.11
CA ARG A 90 2.86 8.79 44.46
C ARG A 90 2.49 7.62 45.36
N TYR A 91 3.48 6.88 45.83
CA TYR A 91 3.30 6.09 47.04
C TYR A 91 3.04 7.07 48.19
N GLY A 92 1.77 7.45 48.38
CA GLY A 92 1.30 7.99 49.63
C GLY A 92 1.34 6.85 50.62
N ALA A 93 2.33 6.85 51.51
CA ALA A 93 2.37 5.96 52.66
C ALA A 93 1.06 6.14 53.44
N ALA A 94 0.17 5.16 53.33
CA ALA A 94 -1.08 5.14 54.06
C ALA A 94 -0.75 5.14 55.56
N LYS A 95 -1.05 6.26 56.23
CA LYS A 95 -1.10 6.35 57.69
C LYS A 95 -2.20 5.42 58.17
N SER A 96 -1.80 4.24 58.61
CA SER A 96 -2.62 3.37 59.45
C SER A 96 -3.00 4.13 60.73
N LYS A 97 -4.30 4.31 60.96
CA LYS A 97 -4.85 4.75 62.24
C LYS A 97 -4.65 3.60 63.25
N HIS A 98 -3.61 3.68 64.07
CA HIS A 98 -3.57 2.97 65.34
C HIS A 98 -3.64 3.96 66.51
N ARG A 99 -4.69 3.69 67.28
CA ARG A 99 -5.10 4.12 68.63
C ARG A 99 -3.93 4.36 69.60
N ALA A 100 -4.14 5.42 70.41
CA ALA A 100 -3.31 5.99 71.45
C ALA A 100 -2.55 5.05 72.40
N THR A 101 -1.33 5.45 72.80
CA THR A 101 -0.87 5.50 74.19
C THR A 101 0.34 6.46 74.35
N SER A 102 0.44 7.02 75.55
CA SER A 102 1.29 8.08 76.08
C SER A 102 2.81 7.82 76.18
N HIS A 103 3.59 8.92 76.14
CA HIS A 103 4.79 9.30 76.93
C HIS A 103 5.77 10.11 76.05
N ALA A 104 5.95 11.42 76.26
CA ALA A 104 6.81 12.09 77.23
C ALA A 104 8.24 12.41 76.72
N SER A 105 8.59 13.71 76.87
CA SER A 105 9.92 14.29 77.11
C SER A 105 10.83 14.75 75.94
N SER A 106 11.12 16.06 76.00
CA SER A 106 12.37 16.79 75.70
C SER A 106 12.96 16.69 74.26
N ARG A 107 13.57 17.70 73.64
CA ARG A 107 14.49 18.72 74.16
C ARG A 107 14.76 19.77 73.06
N ARG A 108 15.07 20.99 73.52
CA ARG A 108 15.34 22.26 72.82
C ARG A 108 16.77 22.34 72.24
N LYS A 109 16.99 23.15 71.18
CA LYS A 109 18.14 24.08 70.90
C LYS A 109 18.08 24.61 69.44
N SER A 110 17.79 25.90 69.19
CA SER A 110 18.66 27.12 69.12
C SER A 110 19.15 27.43 67.68
N PHE A 111 18.72 28.55 67.06
CA PHE A 111 19.49 29.80 66.74
C PHE A 111 20.73 29.54 65.84
N THR A 112 20.95 30.12 64.65
CA THR A 112 21.06 31.57 64.31
C THR A 112 21.05 31.81 62.78
N SER A 113 20.64 33.03 62.43
CA SER A 113 20.72 33.82 61.19
C SER A 113 21.97 33.74 60.29
N THR A 114 21.79 33.97 58.98
CA THR A 114 22.38 35.14 58.27
C THR A 114 21.70 35.40 56.91
N ASN A 115 21.35 36.67 56.66
CA ASN A 115 20.85 37.26 55.41
C ASN A 115 22.02 37.79 54.57
N SER A 116 21.91 37.74 53.24
CA SER A 116 22.58 38.72 52.37
C SER A 116 21.91 38.86 50.99
N SER A 117 21.12 39.94 50.87
CA SER A 117 21.03 40.91 49.77
C SER A 117 20.89 40.45 48.31
N ILE A 118 19.72 40.77 47.71
CA ILE A 118 19.51 41.03 46.28
C ILE A 118 18.79 42.40 46.17
N PRO A 119 19.24 43.36 45.35
CA PRO A 119 18.44 44.55 45.00
C PRO A 119 17.57 44.31 43.76
N GLU A 120 16.34 44.83 43.81
CA GLU A 120 15.38 44.99 42.72
C GLU A 120 15.86 46.04 41.69
N GLU A 121 15.61 45.81 40.39
CA GLU A 121 14.92 46.79 39.54
C GLU A 121 14.35 46.18 38.24
N VAL A 122 13.10 46.57 38.02
CA VAL A 122 12.12 46.43 36.93
C VAL A 122 12.68 46.54 35.48
N ILE A 123 12.13 45.74 34.54
CA ILE A 123 11.55 46.18 33.24
C ILE A 123 10.71 45.04 32.62
N ASP A 124 9.52 45.46 32.18
CA ASP A 124 8.45 44.84 31.39
C ASP A 124 8.93 44.13 30.12
N GLU A 125 8.34 42.96 29.78
CA GLU A 125 8.17 42.47 28.41
C GLU A 125 7.36 41.16 28.35
N GLY A 126 6.19 41.22 27.73
CA GLY A 126 5.67 40.16 26.86
C GLY A 126 4.82 39.05 27.48
N GLU A 127 3.50 39.23 27.42
CA GLU A 127 2.58 38.11 27.19
C GLU A 127 3.04 37.32 25.95
N GLU A 128 3.72 36.19 26.14
CA GLU A 128 3.83 35.16 25.10
C GLU A 128 3.01 33.94 25.52
N ASP A 129 1.90 33.79 24.80
CA ASP A 129 1.06 32.61 24.61
C ASP A 129 1.81 31.27 24.77
N LYS A 130 1.89 30.76 25.98
CA LYS A 130 2.17 29.33 26.25
C LYS A 130 0.88 28.53 26.34
N SER A 131 0.02 28.67 25.33
CA SER A 131 -1.16 27.83 25.15
C SER A 131 -1.32 27.30 23.72
N ALA A 132 -0.23 27.25 22.94
CA ALA A 132 -0.19 26.38 21.77
C ALA A 132 -0.24 24.93 22.27
N SER A 133 -1.46 24.40 22.39
CA SER A 133 -1.76 23.00 22.62
C SER A 133 -0.81 22.14 21.78
N GLU A 134 0.16 21.48 22.42
CA GLU A 134 0.95 20.44 21.78
C GLU A 134 -0.04 19.37 21.35
N SER A 135 -0.51 19.45 20.10
CA SER A 135 -1.42 18.46 19.58
C SER A 135 -0.67 17.12 19.61
N PRO A 136 -1.19 16.09 20.29
CA PRO A 136 -0.49 14.81 20.47
C PRO A 136 -0.16 14.11 19.14
N PHE A 137 -0.78 14.56 18.04
CA PHE A 137 -0.56 14.06 16.68
C PHE A 137 0.67 14.65 15.97
N LEU A 138 1.20 15.79 16.42
CA LEU A 138 2.27 16.50 15.71
C LEU A 138 3.67 16.26 16.29
N ALA A 139 3.80 15.49 17.37
CA ALA A 139 5.09 15.10 17.95
C ALA A 139 6.09 16.29 18.08
N GLY A 140 5.60 17.43 18.57
CA GLY A 140 6.39 18.66 18.75
C GLY A 140 6.75 19.41 17.46
N VAL A 141 6.19 19.06 16.30
CA VAL A 141 6.42 19.71 15.00
C VAL A 141 5.35 20.76 14.72
N SER A 142 5.73 21.95 14.25
CA SER A 142 4.75 22.97 13.86
C SER A 142 3.88 22.49 12.70
N VAL A 143 2.61 22.92 12.64
CA VAL A 143 1.65 22.56 11.59
C VAL A 143 2.22 22.77 10.18
N THR A 144 2.91 23.88 9.95
CA THR A 144 3.57 24.18 8.66
C THR A 144 4.68 23.18 8.34
N ARG A 145 5.52 22.83 9.31
CA ARG A 145 6.58 21.82 9.12
C ARG A 145 5.99 20.43 8.88
N PHE A 146 4.91 20.08 9.56
CA PHE A 146 4.19 18.84 9.32
C PHE A 146 3.68 18.75 7.88
N TRP A 147 2.97 19.77 7.39
CA TRP A 147 2.47 19.78 6.02
C TRP A 147 3.58 19.75 4.97
N ILE A 148 4.71 20.43 5.20
CA ILE A 148 5.88 20.36 4.31
C ILE A 148 6.46 18.94 4.27
N ILE A 149 6.66 18.30 5.43
CA ILE A 149 7.18 16.93 5.51
C ILE A 149 6.20 15.94 4.87
N PHE A 150 4.92 16.06 5.21
CA PHE A 150 3.86 15.22 4.71
C PHE A 150 3.70 15.35 3.19
N ALA A 151 3.64 16.58 2.67
CA ALA A 151 3.61 16.84 1.24
C ALA A 151 4.85 16.29 0.53
N GLY A 152 6.04 16.46 1.12
CA GLY A 152 7.28 15.88 0.58
C GLY A 152 7.23 14.35 0.47
N ILE A 153 6.76 13.67 1.52
CA ILE A 153 6.60 12.21 1.52
C ILE A 153 5.55 11.77 0.50
N LEU A 154 4.41 12.46 0.43
CA LEU A 154 3.36 12.16 -0.55
C LEU A 154 3.84 12.34 -2.00
N VAL A 155 4.58 13.41 -2.28
CA VAL A 155 5.16 13.64 -3.62
C VAL A 155 6.16 12.54 -3.96
N SER A 156 7.05 12.17 -3.04
CA SER A 156 8.00 11.07 -3.28
C SER A 156 7.27 9.73 -3.50
N TYR A 157 6.23 9.45 -2.72
CA TYR A 157 5.41 8.23 -2.88
C TYR A 157 4.66 8.23 -4.22
N PHE A 158 4.12 9.38 -4.62
CA PHE A 158 3.51 9.57 -5.92
C PHE A 158 4.50 9.30 -7.06
N VAL A 159 5.71 9.84 -6.99
CA VAL A 159 6.76 9.62 -7.99
C VAL A 159 7.13 8.13 -8.09
N ALA A 160 7.27 7.43 -6.97
CA ALA A 160 7.54 5.98 -6.96
C ALA A 160 6.39 5.17 -7.59
N CYS A 161 5.14 5.52 -7.27
CA CYS A 161 3.96 4.87 -7.88
C CYS A 161 3.85 5.20 -9.38
N PHE A 162 4.17 6.44 -9.76
CA PHE A 162 4.19 6.90 -11.13
C PHE A 162 5.21 6.12 -11.97
N ASP A 163 6.46 5.96 -11.50
CA ASP A 163 7.47 5.12 -12.16
C ASP A 163 6.98 3.68 -12.35
N SER A 164 6.40 3.09 -11.31
CA SER A 164 5.88 1.72 -11.41
C SER A 164 4.75 1.59 -12.44
N THR A 165 3.92 2.62 -12.62
CA THR A 165 2.74 2.59 -13.48
C THR A 165 3.07 2.95 -14.93
N ILE A 166 3.91 3.98 -15.15
CA ILE A 166 4.33 4.39 -16.50
C ILE A 166 5.10 3.28 -17.21
N MET A 167 5.86 2.48 -16.47
CA MET A 167 6.60 1.34 -17.00
C MET A 167 5.69 0.24 -17.56
N VAL A 168 4.50 0.06 -17.00
CA VAL A 168 3.54 -0.98 -17.45
C VAL A 168 2.97 -0.66 -18.83
N SER A 169 2.76 0.61 -19.18
CA SER A 169 2.28 0.98 -20.53
C SER A 169 3.42 1.16 -21.52
N SER A 170 4.60 1.55 -21.05
CA SER A 170 5.73 1.94 -21.91
C SER A 170 6.68 0.78 -22.22
N HIS A 171 6.61 -0.34 -21.48
CA HIS A 171 7.52 -1.46 -21.70
C HIS A 171 7.52 -2.01 -23.13
N PRO A 172 6.43 -2.11 -23.91
CA PRO A 172 6.50 -2.73 -25.23
C PRO A 172 7.18 -1.78 -26.22
N ILE A 173 7.04 -0.47 -26.02
CA ILE A 173 7.73 0.57 -26.79
C ILE A 173 9.22 0.57 -26.50
N ILE A 174 9.61 0.54 -25.22
CA ILE A 174 11.01 0.55 -24.79
C ILE A 174 11.71 -0.70 -25.33
N THR A 175 11.07 -1.87 -25.23
CA THR A 175 11.69 -3.11 -25.69
C THR A 175 11.79 -3.21 -27.19
N SER A 176 10.82 -2.63 -27.91
CA SER A 176 10.88 -2.51 -29.37
C SER A 176 11.97 -1.53 -29.83
N TYR A 177 12.23 -0.45 -29.08
CA TYR A 177 13.31 0.50 -29.38
C TYR A 177 14.69 -0.15 -29.32
N PHE A 178 14.90 -1.07 -28.38
CA PHE A 178 16.14 -1.84 -28.24
C PHE A 178 16.14 -3.18 -28.99
N GLU A 179 15.12 -3.45 -29.83
CA GLU A 179 14.96 -4.72 -30.57
C GLU A 179 15.05 -5.99 -29.69
N SER A 180 14.64 -5.90 -28.42
CA SER A 180 14.73 -6.99 -27.43
C SER A 180 13.42 -7.17 -26.66
N SER A 181 12.32 -7.37 -27.39
CA SER A 181 11.01 -7.66 -26.80
C SER A 181 10.94 -8.99 -26.06
N ASN A 182 11.83 -9.93 -26.35
CA ASN A 182 12.02 -11.15 -25.56
C ASN A 182 12.50 -10.89 -24.12
N SER A 183 13.17 -9.77 -23.87
CA SER A 183 13.68 -9.39 -22.55
C SER A 183 12.73 -8.47 -21.76
N ALA A 184 11.51 -8.24 -22.25
CA ALA A 184 10.58 -7.27 -21.68
C ALA A 184 10.31 -7.46 -20.18
N SER A 185 10.22 -8.70 -19.71
CA SER A 185 9.97 -8.98 -18.28
C SER A 185 11.07 -8.46 -17.37
N TRP A 186 12.32 -8.39 -17.83
CA TRP A 186 13.44 -7.90 -17.02
C TRP A 186 13.26 -6.45 -16.56
N LEU A 187 12.52 -5.63 -17.32
CA LEU A 187 12.27 -4.22 -16.98
C LEU A 187 11.50 -4.04 -15.66
N SER A 188 10.51 -4.90 -15.42
CA SER A 188 9.72 -4.90 -14.19
C SER A 188 10.34 -5.82 -13.15
N THR A 189 10.82 -7.00 -13.56
CA THR A 189 11.34 -8.01 -12.66
C THR A 189 12.62 -7.56 -11.95
N ALA A 190 13.56 -6.89 -12.63
CA ALA A 190 14.78 -6.39 -11.98
C ALA A 190 14.45 -5.39 -10.87
N PHE A 191 13.59 -4.41 -11.16
CA PHE A 191 13.14 -3.42 -10.17
C PHE A 191 12.42 -4.05 -8.98
N LEU A 192 11.46 -4.96 -9.23
CA LEU A 192 10.70 -5.62 -8.18
C LEU A 192 11.58 -6.54 -7.34
N LEU A 193 12.53 -7.24 -7.97
CA LEU A 193 13.46 -8.13 -7.28
C LEU A 193 14.36 -7.35 -6.34
N THR A 194 14.98 -6.27 -6.82
CA THR A 194 15.90 -5.47 -6.00
C THR A 194 15.14 -4.72 -4.90
N SER A 195 13.95 -4.19 -5.18
CA SER A 195 13.14 -3.56 -4.12
C SER A 195 12.71 -4.58 -3.05
N THR A 196 12.25 -5.77 -3.43
CA THR A 196 11.87 -6.84 -2.49
C THR A 196 13.05 -7.28 -1.61
N SER A 197 14.24 -7.38 -2.20
CA SER A 197 15.43 -7.89 -1.51
C SER A 197 15.97 -6.89 -0.47
N PHE A 198 15.90 -5.59 -0.78
CA PHE A 198 16.45 -4.55 0.09
C PHE A 198 15.43 -3.92 1.04
N GLN A 199 14.13 -4.16 0.84
CA GLN A 199 13.08 -3.62 1.71
C GLN A 199 13.24 -4.01 3.20
N PRO A 200 13.55 -5.27 3.57
CA PRO A 200 13.79 -5.63 4.98
C PRO A 200 15.03 -4.94 5.55
N LEU A 201 16.09 -4.77 4.74
CA LEU A 201 17.35 -4.14 5.13
C LEU A 201 17.14 -2.66 5.45
N PHE A 202 16.47 -1.91 4.57
CA PHE A 202 16.18 -0.49 4.79
C PHE A 202 15.21 -0.27 5.95
N GLY A 203 14.27 -1.20 6.18
CA GLY A 203 13.41 -1.21 7.36
C GLY A 203 14.22 -1.14 8.66
N ARG A 204 15.10 -2.13 8.87
CA ARG A 204 15.94 -2.21 10.07
C ARG A 204 16.98 -1.10 10.17
N LEU A 205 17.54 -0.67 9.04
CA LEU A 205 18.45 0.47 9.00
C LEU A 205 17.72 1.75 9.49
N SER A 206 16.47 1.97 9.05
CA SER A 206 15.68 3.12 9.47
C SER A 206 15.34 3.12 10.97
N ASP A 207 15.23 1.95 11.59
CA ASP A 207 14.96 1.81 13.02
C ASP A 207 16.18 2.16 13.90
N THR A 208 17.39 2.22 13.32
CA THR A 208 18.64 2.33 14.09
C THR A 208 19.35 3.66 13.93
N ILE A 209 19.54 4.14 12.69
CA ILE A 209 20.14 5.46 12.41
C ILE A 209 19.12 6.60 12.33
N GLY A 210 17.84 6.29 12.54
CA GLY A 210 16.74 7.20 12.31
C GLY A 210 16.28 7.20 10.85
N ARG A 211 15.07 7.72 10.62
CA ARG A 211 14.34 7.52 9.37
C ARG A 211 14.75 8.46 8.24
N LYS A 212 15.26 9.65 8.57
CA LYS A 212 15.62 10.68 7.58
C LYS A 212 16.83 10.31 6.69
N PRO A 213 17.99 9.86 7.20
CA PRO A 213 19.13 9.53 6.36
C PRO A 213 18.88 8.41 5.32
N PRO A 214 18.31 7.23 5.67
CA PRO A 214 18.05 6.18 4.68
C PRO A 214 16.99 6.60 3.67
N TYR A 215 16.01 7.41 4.08
CA TYR A 215 15.01 7.99 3.17
C TYR A 215 15.65 8.91 2.12
N VAL A 216 16.51 9.86 2.53
CA VAL A 216 17.18 10.77 1.58
C VAL A 216 18.14 10.01 0.66
N PHE A 217 18.87 9.02 1.19
CA PHE A 217 19.79 8.19 0.41
C PHE A 217 19.07 7.42 -0.70
N THR A 218 18.01 6.68 -0.35
CA THR A 218 17.24 5.89 -1.31
C THR A 218 16.60 6.77 -2.39
N MET A 219 16.14 7.97 -2.03
CA MET A 219 15.56 8.91 -2.98
C MET A 219 16.60 9.51 -3.94
N ALA A 220 17.83 9.77 -3.46
CA ALA A 220 18.94 10.18 -4.32
C ALA A 220 19.35 9.06 -5.30
N VAL A 221 19.42 7.81 -4.82
CA VAL A 221 19.68 6.63 -5.66
C VAL A 221 18.58 6.47 -6.71
N PHE A 222 17.31 6.62 -6.32
CA PHE A 222 16.17 6.55 -7.23
C PHE A 222 16.26 7.60 -8.35
N LEU A 223 16.59 8.85 -7.99
CA LEU A 223 16.76 9.94 -8.95
C LEU A 223 17.88 9.64 -9.96
N ILE A 224 19.09 9.31 -9.47
CA ILE A 224 20.26 9.03 -10.32
C ILE A 224 19.96 7.85 -11.27
N SER A 225 19.33 6.80 -10.75
CA SER A 225 19.00 5.60 -11.53
C SER A 225 17.93 5.88 -12.58
N THR A 226 16.96 6.75 -12.28
CA THR A 226 15.91 7.16 -13.24
C THR A 226 16.52 7.98 -14.38
N VAL A 227 17.48 8.87 -14.08
CA VAL A 227 18.24 9.59 -15.10
C VAL A 227 19.06 8.61 -15.96
N TRP A 228 19.68 7.61 -15.34
CA TRP A 228 20.39 6.56 -16.08
C TRP A 228 19.46 5.76 -17.00
N CYS A 229 18.24 5.44 -16.58
CA CYS A 229 17.25 4.79 -17.45
C CYS A 229 16.96 5.64 -18.71
N GLY A 230 16.86 6.97 -18.57
CA GLY A 230 16.62 7.89 -19.70
C GLY A 230 17.81 8.02 -20.66
N LEU A 231 19.04 7.81 -20.17
CA LEU A 231 20.28 7.91 -20.96
C LEU A 231 20.81 6.56 -21.47
N ALA A 232 20.15 5.45 -21.13
CA ALA A 232 20.64 4.12 -21.46
C ALA A 232 20.64 3.88 -22.98
N GLN A 233 21.78 3.46 -23.51
CA GLN A 233 21.98 3.14 -24.94
C GLN A 233 21.81 1.66 -25.26
N SER A 234 21.64 0.80 -24.26
CA SER A 234 21.46 -0.64 -24.44
C SER A 234 20.43 -1.21 -23.47
N MET A 235 19.77 -2.30 -23.87
CA MET A 235 18.81 -3.01 -23.04
C MET A 235 19.42 -3.46 -21.71
N ILE A 236 20.65 -3.97 -21.72
CA ILE A 236 21.33 -4.42 -20.50
C ILE A 236 21.61 -3.25 -19.56
N SER A 237 22.11 -2.12 -20.08
CA SER A 237 22.32 -0.93 -19.27
C SER A 237 21.01 -0.42 -18.67
N PHE A 238 19.90 -0.49 -19.42
CA PHE A 238 18.58 -0.10 -18.91
C PHE A 238 18.11 -1.05 -17.80
N ILE A 239 18.26 -2.37 -17.97
CA ILE A 239 17.91 -3.37 -16.94
C ILE A 239 18.73 -3.17 -15.67
N ILE A 240 20.03 -2.89 -15.79
CA ILE A 240 20.89 -2.57 -14.64
C ILE A 240 20.40 -1.30 -13.95
N ALA A 241 20.16 -0.23 -14.70
CA ALA A 241 19.62 1.01 -14.13
C ALA A 241 18.29 0.77 -13.39
N ARG A 242 17.41 -0.09 -13.92
CA ARG A 242 16.16 -0.51 -13.27
C ARG A 242 16.37 -1.30 -11.98
N ALA A 243 17.38 -2.17 -11.93
CA ALA A 243 17.77 -2.84 -10.70
C ALA A 243 18.22 -1.81 -9.63
N VAL A 244 18.99 -0.80 -10.03
CA VAL A 244 19.41 0.29 -9.13
C VAL A 244 18.22 1.19 -8.73
N CYS A 245 17.24 1.42 -9.60
CA CYS A 245 15.97 2.06 -9.21
C CYS A 245 15.26 1.26 -8.10
N GLY A 246 15.28 -0.07 -8.18
CA GLY A 246 14.66 -0.94 -7.17
C GLY A 246 15.27 -0.78 -5.78
N LEU A 247 16.59 -0.56 -5.69
CA LEU A 247 17.28 -0.19 -4.44
C LEU A 247 16.69 1.10 -3.85
N GLY A 248 16.45 2.12 -4.68
CA GLY A 248 15.88 3.40 -4.26
C GLY A 248 14.40 3.32 -3.82
N ALA A 249 13.66 2.30 -4.26
CA ALA A 249 12.24 2.11 -3.92
C ALA A 249 12.02 1.29 -2.64
N GLY A 250 13.07 0.80 -1.98
CA GLY A 250 12.99 -0.09 -0.81
C GLY A 250 12.61 0.57 0.52
N VAL A 251 12.16 1.83 0.53
CA VAL A 251 11.78 2.53 1.77
C VAL A 251 10.54 1.87 2.39
N PRO A 252 10.55 1.54 3.70
CA PRO A 252 9.36 1.03 4.37
C PRO A 252 8.21 2.05 4.31
N LYS A 253 7.03 1.59 3.88
CA LYS A 253 5.80 2.40 3.72
C LYS A 253 5.21 2.93 5.04
N ASN A 254 5.77 2.52 6.18
CA ASN A 254 5.31 2.90 7.51
C ASN A 254 6.28 3.91 8.15
N LEU A 255 6.22 5.17 7.72
CA LEU A 255 6.95 6.28 8.35
C LEU A 255 6.03 7.03 9.33
N GLY A 256 5.92 6.57 10.58
CA GLY A 256 5.37 7.34 11.72
C GLY A 256 6.44 7.82 12.72
N LEU A 257 6.35 9.02 13.29
CA LEU A 257 7.32 9.52 14.28
C LEU A 257 7.33 8.63 15.54
N ALA A 258 8.31 7.74 15.66
CA ALA A 258 8.59 7.08 16.93
C ALA A 258 9.70 7.87 17.62
N ASP A 259 9.29 8.85 18.43
CA ASP A 259 10.19 9.52 19.35
C ASP A 259 10.62 8.54 20.46
N GLY A 260 11.91 8.57 20.81
CA GLY A 260 12.44 7.81 21.95
C GLY A 260 13.21 6.53 21.63
N VAL A 261 13.39 6.14 20.36
CA VAL A 261 14.27 5.01 20.02
C VAL A 261 15.71 5.42 20.22
N GLN A 262 16.39 4.84 21.21
CA GLN A 262 17.83 4.99 21.42
C GLN A 262 18.56 4.70 20.10
N LYS A 263 19.39 5.65 19.64
CA LYS A 263 20.28 5.48 18.48
C LYS A 263 21.26 4.34 18.79
N LYS A 264 20.91 3.12 18.43
CA LYS A 264 21.84 1.99 18.42
C LYS A 264 22.87 2.21 17.33
N SER A 265 24.11 1.79 17.56
CA SER A 265 25.16 1.89 16.54
C SER A 265 24.79 1.05 15.31
N LEU A 266 25.11 1.54 14.11
CA LEU A 266 24.93 0.82 12.83
C LEU A 266 25.41 -0.63 12.89
N TRP A 267 26.50 -0.85 13.64
CA TRP A 267 27.10 -2.17 13.80
C TRP A 267 26.26 -3.10 14.68
N GLU A 268 25.63 -2.59 15.73
CA GLU A 268 24.73 -3.37 16.59
C GLU A 268 23.43 -3.71 15.86
N ALA A 269 22.93 -2.81 15.02
CA ALA A 269 21.79 -3.05 14.14
C ALA A 269 22.05 -4.21 13.16
N MET A 270 23.22 -4.16 12.50
CA MET A 270 23.64 -5.16 11.53
C MET A 270 23.92 -6.52 12.18
N LYS A 271 24.36 -6.57 13.44
CA LYS A 271 24.57 -7.83 14.18
C LYS A 271 23.28 -8.58 14.51
N VAL A 272 22.16 -7.87 14.66
CA VAL A 272 20.83 -8.45 14.95
C VAL A 272 20.09 -8.83 13.66
N PHE A 273 20.57 -8.36 12.50
CA PHE A 273 19.98 -8.67 11.20
C PHE A 273 20.37 -10.08 10.75
N ASP A 274 19.38 -10.88 10.33
CA ASP A 274 19.65 -12.18 9.73
C ASP A 274 20.19 -12.03 8.30
N TYR A 275 21.48 -11.70 8.22
CA TYR A 275 22.19 -11.57 6.95
C TYR A 275 22.21 -12.89 6.18
N LYS A 276 22.21 -14.04 6.87
CA LYS A 276 22.26 -15.36 6.24
C LYS A 276 20.93 -15.69 5.57
N GLY A 277 19.81 -15.58 6.29
CA GLY A 277 18.47 -15.77 5.75
C GLY A 277 18.15 -14.79 4.64
N SER A 278 18.44 -13.49 4.83
CA SER A 278 18.16 -12.45 3.82
C SER A 278 18.93 -12.65 2.52
N SER A 279 20.21 -13.00 2.62
CA SER A 279 21.07 -13.21 1.44
C SER A 279 20.67 -14.48 0.69
N LEU A 280 20.39 -15.58 1.41
CA LEU A 280 19.90 -16.82 0.80
C LEU A 280 18.53 -16.66 0.14
N LEU A 281 17.60 -15.94 0.77
CA LEU A 281 16.29 -15.64 0.19
C LEU A 281 16.45 -14.82 -1.10
N THR A 282 17.21 -13.72 -1.05
CA THR A 282 17.50 -12.87 -2.22
C THR A 282 18.13 -13.66 -3.35
N LEU A 283 19.13 -14.48 -3.03
CA LEU A 283 19.85 -15.31 -3.99
C LEU A 283 18.92 -16.34 -4.64
N SER A 284 18.11 -17.03 -3.82
CA SER A 284 17.16 -18.04 -4.30
C SER A 284 16.15 -17.44 -5.27
N ILE A 285 15.53 -16.32 -4.92
CA ILE A 285 14.52 -15.67 -5.77
C ILE A 285 15.18 -15.14 -7.05
N THR A 286 16.37 -14.52 -6.94
CA THR A 286 17.12 -14.01 -8.10
C THR A 286 17.41 -15.11 -9.12
N PHE A 287 17.91 -16.26 -8.67
CA PHE A 287 18.24 -17.37 -9.56
C PHE A 287 17.01 -18.09 -10.12
N LEU A 288 15.92 -18.18 -9.34
CA LEU A 288 14.64 -18.68 -9.84
C LEU A 288 14.15 -17.82 -11.00
N ILE A 289 14.15 -16.50 -10.81
CA ILE A 289 13.75 -15.54 -11.82
C ILE A 289 14.66 -15.59 -13.04
N LEU A 290 15.97 -15.66 -12.83
CA LEU A 290 16.95 -15.74 -13.91
C LEU A 290 16.68 -16.98 -14.77
N GLY A 291 16.43 -18.13 -14.15
CA GLY A 291 16.05 -19.36 -14.85
C GLY A 291 14.75 -19.22 -15.62
N LEU A 292 13.69 -18.71 -14.98
CA LEU A 292 12.37 -18.55 -15.61
C LEU A 292 12.34 -17.51 -16.74
N ASN A 293 13.09 -16.41 -16.62
CA ASN A 293 13.10 -15.36 -17.63
C ASN A 293 14.04 -15.68 -18.80
N LEU A 294 15.12 -16.44 -18.59
CA LEU A 294 16.04 -16.83 -19.65
C LEU A 294 15.53 -18.08 -20.41
N GLY A 295 15.03 -19.08 -19.68
CA GLY A 295 14.61 -20.37 -20.24
C GLY A 295 13.41 -20.22 -21.17
N GLY A 296 13.53 -20.71 -22.40
CA GLY A 296 12.47 -20.67 -23.41
C GLY A 296 12.23 -19.28 -24.04
N ASN A 297 12.81 -18.22 -23.49
CA ASN A 297 12.64 -16.85 -23.98
C ASN A 297 13.88 -16.35 -24.74
N VAL A 298 15.03 -16.35 -24.06
CA VAL A 298 16.32 -15.86 -24.60
C VAL A 298 17.22 -17.04 -24.95
N TYR A 299 17.30 -18.03 -24.06
CA TYR A 299 18.09 -19.23 -24.25
C TYR A 299 17.23 -20.49 -24.25
N PRO A 300 17.62 -21.55 -24.98
CA PRO A 300 17.00 -22.86 -24.85
C PRO A 300 17.09 -23.37 -23.41
N TRP A 301 16.14 -24.21 -22.99
CA TRP A 301 16.13 -24.82 -21.66
C TRP A 301 17.37 -25.69 -21.36
N SER A 302 18.02 -26.20 -22.39
CA SER A 302 19.27 -26.97 -22.30
C SER A 302 20.51 -26.09 -22.06
N HIS A 303 20.38 -24.77 -22.15
CA HIS A 303 21.53 -23.88 -22.03
C HIS A 303 22.10 -23.92 -20.60
N PRO A 304 23.44 -24.01 -20.43
CA PRO A 304 24.06 -24.16 -19.11
C PRO A 304 23.65 -23.09 -18.10
N ILE A 305 23.51 -21.83 -18.53
CA ILE A 305 23.10 -20.73 -17.64
C ILE A 305 21.71 -20.96 -17.04
N VAL A 306 20.76 -21.48 -17.83
CA VAL A 306 19.39 -21.75 -17.35
C VAL A 306 19.43 -22.88 -16.33
N ILE A 307 20.10 -23.99 -16.65
CA ILE A 307 20.23 -25.14 -15.76
C ILE A 307 20.95 -24.74 -14.46
N VAL A 308 22.09 -24.06 -14.55
CA VAL A 308 22.86 -23.60 -13.38
C VAL A 308 22.02 -22.69 -12.50
N SER A 309 21.27 -21.75 -13.07
CA SER A 309 20.40 -20.88 -12.27
C SER A 309 19.30 -21.67 -11.53
N LEU A 310 18.66 -22.64 -12.18
CA LEU A 310 17.63 -23.47 -11.55
C LEU A 310 18.23 -24.43 -10.50
N VAL A 311 19.44 -24.94 -10.72
CA VAL A 311 20.17 -25.77 -9.76
C VAL A 311 20.57 -24.95 -8.53
N ILE A 312 21.09 -23.73 -8.71
CA ILE A 312 21.41 -22.84 -7.60
C ILE A 312 20.14 -22.52 -6.80
N PHE A 313 19.02 -22.23 -7.45
CA PHE A 313 17.73 -22.08 -6.75
C PHE A 313 17.36 -23.35 -5.98
N GLY A 314 17.47 -24.52 -6.60
CA GLY A 314 17.16 -25.82 -5.99
C GLY A 314 18.03 -26.16 -4.78
N ILE A 315 19.20 -25.54 -4.63
CA ILE A 315 20.08 -25.68 -3.46
C ILE A 315 19.83 -24.56 -2.44
N CYS A 316 19.82 -23.30 -2.90
CA CYS A 316 19.69 -22.12 -2.04
C CYS A 316 18.34 -22.02 -1.36
N PHE A 317 17.24 -22.44 -2.00
CA PHE A 317 15.91 -22.35 -1.41
C PHE A 317 15.69 -23.36 -0.25
N PRO A 318 16.04 -24.65 -0.37
CA PRO A 318 16.04 -25.55 0.78
C PRO A 318 17.03 -25.14 1.87
N LEU A 319 18.23 -24.67 1.48
CA LEU A 319 19.22 -24.16 2.43
C LEU A 319 18.69 -22.94 3.19
N PHE A 320 17.98 -22.03 2.52
CA PHE A 320 17.29 -20.91 3.14
C PHE A 320 16.29 -21.41 4.19
N ILE A 321 15.37 -22.32 3.84
CA ILE A 321 14.39 -22.88 4.79
C ILE A 321 15.09 -23.53 5.98
N TRP A 322 16.18 -24.26 5.73
CA TRP A 322 16.98 -24.90 6.77
C TRP A 322 17.60 -23.86 7.70
N VAL A 323 18.33 -22.86 7.19
CA VAL A 323 18.94 -21.79 8.00
C VAL A 323 17.89 -21.03 8.80
N GLU A 324 16.80 -20.62 8.14
CA GLU A 324 15.71 -19.85 8.75
C GLU A 324 15.05 -20.62 9.91
N SER A 325 15.05 -21.95 9.87
CA SER A 325 14.48 -22.77 10.93
C SER A 325 15.29 -22.76 12.24
N PHE A 326 16.55 -22.34 12.22
CA PHE A 326 17.45 -22.30 13.38
C PHE A 326 17.73 -20.88 13.91
N VAL A 327 17.32 -19.83 13.19
CA VAL A 327 17.58 -18.44 13.59
C VAL A 327 16.51 -17.95 14.58
N ASP A 328 16.93 -17.26 15.64
CA ASP A 328 16.02 -16.77 16.70
C ASP A 328 15.11 -15.61 16.25
N LEU A 329 15.57 -14.80 15.28
CA LEU A 329 14.86 -13.65 14.70
C LEU A 329 14.75 -13.80 13.17
N PRO A 330 13.98 -14.77 12.67
CA PRO A 330 13.82 -15.02 11.25
C PRO A 330 13.15 -13.83 10.54
N ILE A 331 13.61 -13.51 9.34
CA ILE A 331 12.98 -12.52 8.45
C ILE A 331 11.62 -13.05 7.96
N MET A 332 11.53 -14.36 7.77
CA MET A 332 10.32 -15.07 7.40
C MET A 332 10.02 -16.12 8.49
N PRO A 333 9.19 -15.79 9.50
CA PRO A 333 8.81 -16.72 10.54
C PRO A 333 7.97 -17.86 9.95
N LEU A 334 8.63 -18.99 9.64
CA LEU A 334 8.02 -20.17 9.01
C LEU A 334 6.81 -20.70 9.80
N LYS A 335 6.78 -20.46 11.12
CA LYS A 335 5.64 -20.79 12.00
C LYS A 335 4.33 -20.16 11.54
N LEU A 336 4.37 -18.96 10.94
CA LEU A 336 3.18 -18.27 10.40
C LEU A 336 2.65 -18.92 9.12
N LEU A 337 3.48 -19.68 8.40
CA LEU A 337 3.16 -20.31 7.12
C LEU A 337 2.62 -21.73 7.26
N ILE A 338 2.62 -22.29 8.48
CA ILE A 338 2.20 -23.67 8.72
C ILE A 338 0.79 -23.73 9.32
N ARG A 339 0.38 -22.72 10.10
CA ARG A 339 -0.91 -22.73 10.81
C ARG A 339 -1.96 -21.88 10.10
N ASN A 340 -3.10 -22.51 9.77
CA ASN A 340 -4.31 -21.81 9.35
C ASN A 340 -4.95 -21.07 10.54
N PRO A 341 -5.57 -19.89 10.35
CA PRO A 341 -5.86 -19.22 9.07
C PRO A 341 -4.74 -18.33 8.52
N ARG A 342 -3.66 -18.06 9.28
CA ARG A 342 -2.56 -17.15 8.88
C ARG A 342 -1.86 -17.60 7.61
N ALA A 343 -1.50 -18.87 7.53
CA ALA A 343 -0.83 -19.47 6.37
C ALA A 343 -1.65 -19.30 5.08
N GLY A 344 -2.91 -19.72 5.10
CA GLY A 344 -3.79 -19.61 3.93
C GLY A 344 -4.01 -18.15 3.48
N LEU A 345 -4.11 -17.20 4.42
CA LEU A 345 -4.20 -15.77 4.08
C LEU A 345 -2.93 -15.27 3.39
N ILE A 346 -1.74 -15.59 3.91
CA ILE A 346 -0.46 -15.17 3.33
C ILE A 346 -0.27 -15.77 1.93
N ILE A 347 -0.49 -17.08 1.78
CA ILE A 347 -0.30 -17.78 0.51
C ILE A 347 -1.32 -17.30 -0.54
N SER A 348 -2.59 -17.16 -0.15
CA SER A 348 -3.62 -16.63 -1.05
C SER A 348 -3.30 -15.19 -1.49
N ASN A 349 -2.72 -14.38 -0.61
CA ASN A 349 -2.29 -13.04 -0.95
C ASN A 349 -1.17 -13.02 -1.99
N SER A 350 -0.20 -13.92 -1.87
CA SER A 350 0.87 -14.09 -2.85
C SER A 350 0.36 -14.53 -4.21
N ILE A 351 -0.58 -15.49 -4.25
CA ILE A 351 -1.20 -15.91 -5.51
C ILE A 351 -1.97 -14.74 -6.13
N GLY A 352 -2.72 -13.98 -5.33
CA GLY A 352 -3.37 -12.75 -5.77
C GLY A 352 -2.39 -11.74 -6.39
N ALA A 353 -1.19 -11.61 -5.80
CA ALA A 353 -0.13 -10.74 -6.31
C ALA A 353 0.53 -11.25 -7.61
N ILE A 354 0.68 -12.58 -7.76
CA ILE A 354 1.11 -13.22 -9.02
C ILE A 354 0.12 -12.88 -10.13
N ILE A 355 -1.18 -13.10 -9.88
CA ILE A 355 -2.25 -12.81 -10.84
C ILE A 355 -2.30 -11.32 -11.19
N ALA A 356 -2.23 -10.44 -10.18
CA ALA A 356 -2.26 -8.99 -10.37
C ALA A 356 -1.18 -8.54 -11.35
N ASN A 357 0.06 -8.94 -11.11
CA ASN A 357 1.20 -8.49 -11.92
C ASN A 357 1.25 -9.18 -13.28
N ALA A 358 0.86 -10.45 -13.35
CA ALA A 358 0.70 -11.14 -14.63
C ALA A 358 -0.29 -10.41 -15.53
N VAL A 359 -1.45 -10.02 -15.02
CA VAL A 359 -2.49 -9.32 -15.80
C VAL A 359 -2.03 -7.90 -16.14
N THR A 360 -1.60 -7.13 -15.15
CA THR A 360 -1.16 -5.74 -15.33
C THR A 360 -0.05 -5.62 -16.37
N PHE A 361 0.95 -6.51 -16.33
CA PHE A 361 2.06 -6.51 -17.30
C PHE A 361 1.65 -6.84 -18.74
N ASN A 362 0.60 -7.64 -18.93
CA ASN A 362 0.20 -8.14 -20.26
C ASN A 362 -0.94 -7.33 -20.92
N ILE A 363 -1.74 -6.57 -20.17
CA ILE A 363 -2.83 -5.77 -20.75
C ILE A 363 -2.33 -4.76 -21.79
N PRO A 364 -1.30 -3.94 -21.53
CA PRO A 364 -0.85 -2.96 -22.53
C PRO A 364 -0.24 -3.61 -23.76
N LEU A 365 0.37 -4.79 -23.58
CA LEU A 365 0.84 -5.58 -24.71
C LEU A 365 -0.33 -6.04 -25.59
N TYR A 366 -1.49 -6.38 -25.02
CA TYR A 366 -2.69 -6.68 -25.80
C TYR A 366 -3.13 -5.47 -26.64
N PHE A 367 -3.24 -4.29 -26.04
CA PHE A 367 -3.66 -3.10 -26.78
C PHE A 367 -2.65 -2.67 -27.86
N GLN A 368 -1.36 -2.81 -27.59
CA GLN A 368 -0.30 -2.40 -28.54
C GLN A 368 -0.03 -3.45 -29.63
N ALA A 369 -0.06 -4.75 -29.31
CA ALA A 369 0.25 -5.81 -30.28
C ALA A 369 -0.98 -6.33 -31.04
N VAL A 370 -2.17 -6.34 -30.41
CA VAL A 370 -3.40 -6.90 -31.01
C VAL A 370 -4.31 -5.83 -31.57
N LEU A 371 -4.54 -4.74 -30.81
CA LEU A 371 -5.35 -3.60 -31.29
C LEU A 371 -4.53 -2.57 -32.07
N LEU A 372 -3.20 -2.72 -32.10
CA LEU A 372 -2.27 -1.79 -32.76
C LEU A 372 -2.42 -0.34 -32.27
N GLU A 373 -2.79 -0.15 -31.00
CA GLU A 373 -2.92 1.16 -30.40
C GLU A 373 -1.57 1.74 -29.98
N SER A 374 -1.52 3.06 -29.85
CA SER A 374 -0.37 3.74 -29.26
C SER A 374 -0.26 3.45 -27.75
N ALA A 375 0.95 3.52 -27.19
CA ALA A 375 1.12 3.35 -25.74
C ALA A 375 0.38 4.42 -24.92
N THR A 376 0.17 5.63 -25.48
CA THR A 376 -0.61 6.68 -24.82
C THR A 376 -2.07 6.26 -24.69
N SER A 377 -2.69 5.76 -25.76
CA SER A 377 -4.07 5.23 -25.72
C SER A 377 -4.18 4.04 -24.77
N SER A 378 -3.24 3.09 -24.90
CA SER A 378 -3.17 1.93 -24.01
C SER A 378 -3.04 2.32 -22.54
N GLY A 379 -2.25 3.35 -22.21
CA GLY A 379 -2.10 3.86 -20.85
C GLY A 379 -3.35 4.57 -20.34
N LEU A 380 -4.02 5.36 -21.19
CA LEU A 380 -5.29 6.00 -20.85
C LEU A 380 -6.38 4.97 -20.50
N ARG A 381 -6.43 3.84 -21.21
CA ARG A 381 -7.35 2.73 -20.90
C ARG A 381 -7.12 2.12 -19.52
N LEU A 382 -5.92 2.23 -18.94
CA LEU A 382 -5.62 1.74 -17.59
C LEU A 382 -6.15 2.65 -16.47
N ILE A 383 -6.55 3.89 -16.76
CA ILE A 383 -7.07 4.81 -15.74
C ILE A 383 -8.35 4.24 -15.10
N VAL A 384 -9.28 3.75 -15.92
CA VAL A 384 -10.56 3.19 -15.47
C VAL A 384 -10.37 2.03 -14.50
N PRO A 385 -9.60 0.97 -14.81
CA PRO A 385 -9.32 -0.10 -13.86
C PRO A 385 -8.58 0.38 -12.61
N SER A 386 -7.67 1.35 -12.70
CA SER A 386 -6.99 1.91 -11.52
C SER A 386 -7.97 2.62 -10.57
N ILE A 387 -8.91 3.40 -11.09
CA ILE A 387 -9.97 4.04 -10.29
C ILE A 387 -10.87 2.97 -9.66
N ALA A 388 -11.27 1.95 -10.43
CA ALA A 388 -12.09 0.85 -9.93
C ALA A 388 -11.40 0.07 -8.79
N ALA A 389 -10.10 -0.22 -8.93
CA ALA A 389 -9.31 -0.87 -7.89
C ALA A 389 -9.19 -0.01 -6.63
N SER A 390 -8.93 1.30 -6.79
CA SER A 390 -8.73 2.23 -5.68
C SER A 390 -10.02 2.46 -4.90
N THR A 391 -11.13 2.70 -5.61
CA THR A 391 -12.46 2.86 -5.00
C THR A 391 -12.90 1.61 -4.26
N MET A 392 -12.72 0.41 -4.82
CA MET A 392 -13.02 -0.83 -4.11
C MET A 392 -12.07 -1.10 -2.95
N GLY A 393 -10.79 -0.72 -3.06
CA GLY A 393 -9.83 -0.79 -1.96
C GLY A 393 -10.27 0.00 -0.74
N THR A 394 -10.68 1.24 -0.96
CA THR A 394 -11.23 2.10 0.10
C THR A 394 -12.57 1.56 0.62
N ALA A 395 -13.49 1.19 -0.28
CA ALA A 395 -14.80 0.63 0.08
C ALA A 395 -14.67 -0.65 0.93
N THR A 396 -13.64 -1.46 0.70
CA THR A 396 -13.38 -2.67 1.48
C THR A 396 -13.15 -2.35 2.96
N GLY A 397 -12.43 -1.28 3.28
CA GLY A 397 -12.23 -0.84 4.66
C GLY A 397 -13.57 -0.49 5.34
N PHE A 398 -14.39 0.32 4.69
CA PHE A 398 -15.73 0.68 5.17
C PHE A 398 -16.65 -0.54 5.30
N LEU A 399 -16.62 -1.44 4.31
CA LEU A 399 -17.44 -2.64 4.30
C LEU A 399 -17.07 -3.58 5.45
N ILE A 400 -15.79 -3.72 5.78
CA ILE A 400 -15.32 -4.52 6.92
C ILE A 400 -15.83 -3.93 8.23
N THR A 401 -15.75 -2.61 8.42
CA THR A 401 -16.28 -1.99 9.63
C THR A 401 -17.78 -2.20 9.75
N TRP A 402 -18.53 -1.92 8.67
CA TRP A 402 -19.99 -1.97 8.70
C TRP A 402 -20.51 -3.39 8.89
N THR A 403 -19.98 -4.36 8.13
CA THR A 403 -20.42 -5.75 8.20
C THR A 403 -19.85 -6.51 9.40
N LYS A 404 -18.77 -6.00 10.00
CA LYS A 404 -17.97 -6.70 11.03
C LYS A 404 -17.51 -8.10 10.60
N ASN A 405 -17.48 -8.37 9.29
CA ASN A 405 -17.19 -9.68 8.74
C ASN A 405 -16.02 -9.60 7.76
N LEU A 406 -14.90 -10.21 8.14
CA LEU A 406 -13.66 -10.20 7.36
C LEU A 406 -13.71 -11.18 6.17
N LYS A 407 -14.53 -12.22 6.25
CA LYS A 407 -14.58 -13.29 5.24
C LYS A 407 -15.30 -12.87 3.97
N SER A 408 -16.44 -12.17 4.08
CA SER A 408 -17.26 -11.83 2.92
C SER A 408 -16.52 -10.94 1.91
N PRO A 409 -15.85 -9.84 2.30
CA PRO A 409 -15.10 -9.00 1.37
C PRO A 409 -13.92 -9.75 0.72
N LEU A 410 -13.26 -10.63 1.48
CA LEU A 410 -12.16 -11.43 0.97
C LEU A 410 -12.62 -12.43 -0.10
N VAL A 411 -13.69 -13.19 0.16
CA VAL A 411 -14.25 -14.15 -0.81
C VAL A 411 -14.79 -13.43 -2.04
N ALA A 412 -15.49 -12.30 -1.87
CA ALA A 412 -15.97 -11.48 -2.97
C ALA A 412 -14.81 -11.01 -3.87
N GLY A 413 -13.69 -10.59 -3.27
CA GLY A 413 -12.49 -10.19 -4.00
C GLY A 413 -11.91 -11.30 -4.87
N VAL A 414 -11.69 -12.49 -4.32
CA VAL A 414 -11.10 -13.60 -5.07
C VAL A 414 -12.05 -14.11 -6.17
N VAL A 415 -13.36 -14.12 -5.93
CA VAL A 415 -14.36 -14.45 -6.97
C VAL A 415 -14.36 -13.41 -8.09
N LEU A 416 -14.28 -12.11 -7.77
CA LEU A 416 -14.17 -11.05 -8.78
C LEU A 416 -12.87 -11.14 -9.59
N VAL A 417 -11.75 -11.53 -8.96
CA VAL A 417 -10.50 -11.81 -9.68
C VAL A 417 -10.67 -12.97 -10.66
N LEU A 418 -11.36 -14.06 -10.28
CA LEU A 418 -11.67 -15.17 -11.19
C LEU A 418 -12.56 -14.70 -12.35
N ILE A 419 -13.66 -14.01 -12.07
CA ILE A 419 -14.56 -13.48 -13.11
C ILE A 419 -13.79 -12.58 -14.08
N GLY A 420 -12.95 -11.69 -13.55
CA GLY A 420 -12.15 -10.78 -14.37
C GLY A 420 -11.11 -11.50 -15.21
N THR A 421 -10.36 -12.45 -14.65
CA THR A 421 -9.35 -13.20 -15.43
C THR A 421 -9.98 -14.11 -16.48
N VAL A 422 -11.15 -14.70 -16.20
CA VAL A 422 -11.94 -15.44 -17.20
C VAL A 422 -12.45 -14.50 -18.28
N ALA A 423 -13.01 -13.33 -17.92
CA ALA A 423 -13.44 -12.33 -18.90
C ALA A 423 -12.29 -11.92 -19.82
N LEU A 424 -11.11 -11.59 -19.27
CA LEU A 424 -9.91 -11.27 -20.04
C LEU A 424 -9.48 -12.40 -20.99
N SER A 425 -9.64 -13.66 -20.58
CA SER A 425 -9.35 -14.80 -21.45
C SER A 425 -10.33 -14.91 -22.63
N LEU A 426 -11.57 -14.46 -22.46
CA LEU A 426 -12.62 -14.45 -23.49
C LEU A 426 -12.55 -13.22 -24.41
N MET A 427 -11.66 -12.27 -24.13
CA MET A 427 -11.49 -11.05 -24.92
C MET A 427 -11.19 -11.40 -26.39
N GLN A 428 -11.97 -10.83 -27.30
CA GLN A 428 -11.85 -11.00 -28.75
C GLN A 428 -11.49 -9.68 -29.43
N ARG A 429 -10.92 -9.77 -30.64
CA ARG A 429 -10.60 -8.61 -31.48
C ARG A 429 -11.88 -8.11 -32.17
N GLY A 430 -12.05 -6.78 -32.26
CA GLY A 430 -13.21 -6.16 -32.90
C GLY A 430 -14.41 -5.92 -31.99
N MET A 431 -14.25 -6.07 -30.67
CA MET A 431 -15.27 -5.63 -29.72
C MET A 431 -15.32 -4.10 -29.67
N PRO A 432 -16.47 -3.49 -29.30
CA PRO A 432 -16.53 -2.05 -29.14
C PRO A 432 -15.65 -1.59 -27.97
N ASP A 433 -15.13 -0.36 -28.03
CA ASP A 433 -14.14 0.15 -27.06
C ASP A 433 -14.57 0.07 -25.59
N TRP A 434 -15.85 0.35 -25.32
CA TRP A 434 -16.40 0.26 -23.96
C TRP A 434 -16.40 -1.18 -23.42
N ALA A 435 -16.49 -2.19 -24.30
CA ALA A 435 -16.45 -3.59 -23.88
C ALA A 435 -15.06 -3.97 -23.38
N TYR A 436 -13.99 -3.49 -24.02
CA TYR A 436 -12.63 -3.69 -23.50
C TYR A 436 -12.48 -3.13 -22.08
N LEU A 437 -12.98 -1.93 -21.82
CA LEU A 437 -12.95 -1.33 -20.49
C LEU A 437 -13.75 -2.16 -19.47
N LEU A 438 -14.93 -2.64 -19.84
CA LEU A 438 -15.77 -3.48 -18.98
C LEU A 438 -15.07 -4.78 -18.57
N PHE A 439 -14.24 -5.36 -19.44
CA PHE A 439 -13.51 -6.59 -19.15
C PHE A 439 -12.33 -6.37 -18.17
N LEU A 440 -11.77 -5.16 -18.10
CA LEU A 440 -10.68 -4.81 -17.17
C LEU A 440 -11.18 -4.59 -15.72
N ILE A 441 -12.43 -4.14 -15.57
CA ILE A 441 -12.98 -3.68 -14.29
C ILE A 441 -13.05 -4.81 -13.23
N PRO A 442 -13.64 -5.99 -13.50
CA PRO A 442 -13.83 -7.01 -12.47
C PRO A 442 -12.52 -7.50 -11.85
N GLN A 443 -11.48 -7.68 -12.67
CA GLN A 443 -10.16 -8.09 -12.19
C GLN A 443 -9.56 -7.04 -11.25
N SER A 444 -9.69 -5.75 -11.62
CA SER A 444 -9.14 -4.63 -10.84
C SER A 444 -9.91 -4.39 -9.54
N MET A 445 -11.24 -4.49 -9.58
CA MET A 445 -12.10 -4.45 -8.39
C MET A 445 -11.78 -5.60 -7.44
N GLY A 446 -11.59 -6.82 -7.96
CA GLY A 446 -11.23 -7.98 -7.17
C GLY A 446 -9.90 -7.82 -6.42
N GLN A 447 -8.90 -7.19 -7.07
CA GLN A 447 -7.64 -6.82 -6.41
C GLN A 447 -7.86 -5.77 -5.30
N GLY A 448 -8.72 -4.78 -5.56
CA GLY A 448 -9.14 -3.78 -4.58
C GLY A 448 -9.74 -4.40 -3.32
N PHE A 449 -10.57 -5.45 -3.45
CA PHE A 449 -11.07 -6.20 -2.29
C PHE A 449 -9.99 -7.05 -1.62
N THR A 450 -9.22 -7.79 -2.40
CA THR A 450 -8.37 -8.87 -1.88
C THR A 450 -7.23 -8.33 -1.01
N PHE A 451 -6.54 -7.25 -1.42
CA PHE A 451 -5.36 -6.79 -0.69
C PHE A 451 -5.66 -6.18 0.70
N PRO A 452 -6.57 -5.20 0.84
CA PRO A 452 -6.95 -4.66 2.13
C PRO A 452 -7.66 -5.71 3.00
N ALA A 453 -8.57 -6.51 2.42
CA ALA A 453 -9.27 -7.54 3.19
C ALA A 453 -8.30 -8.58 3.76
N THR A 454 -7.30 -9.02 2.98
CA THR A 454 -6.29 -9.95 3.49
C THR A 454 -5.44 -9.32 4.58
N PHE A 455 -5.01 -8.06 4.38
CA PHE A 455 -4.22 -7.33 5.37
C PHE A 455 -4.95 -7.23 6.72
N MET A 456 -6.21 -6.78 6.70
CA MET A 456 -7.06 -6.70 7.89
C MET A 456 -7.35 -8.06 8.51
N SER A 457 -7.62 -9.07 7.68
CA SER A 457 -7.89 -10.43 8.16
C SER A 457 -6.71 -11.03 8.90
N VAL A 458 -5.51 -10.82 8.35
CA VAL A 458 -4.25 -11.29 8.94
C VAL A 458 -3.98 -10.58 10.27
N LEU A 459 -4.25 -9.28 10.35
CA LEU A 459 -4.10 -8.50 11.57
C LEU A 459 -5.06 -8.99 12.67
N ALA A 460 -6.33 -9.22 12.32
CA ALA A 460 -7.38 -9.64 13.25
C ALA A 460 -7.19 -11.04 13.84
N VAL A 461 -6.43 -11.93 13.18
CA VAL A 461 -6.10 -13.28 13.67
C VAL A 461 -4.72 -13.36 14.34
N SER A 462 -4.06 -12.21 14.48
CA SER A 462 -2.72 -12.09 15.05
C SER A 462 -2.78 -11.37 16.39
N GLU A 463 -1.97 -11.84 17.33
CA GLU A 463 -1.84 -11.18 18.63
C GLU A 463 -1.13 -9.84 18.46
N GLN A 464 -1.46 -8.85 19.31
CA GLN A 464 -0.95 -7.48 19.21
C GLN A 464 0.59 -7.43 19.12
N GLY A 465 1.28 -8.23 19.94
CA GLY A 465 2.75 -8.29 19.93
C GLY A 465 3.37 -8.89 18.67
N GLU A 466 2.61 -9.62 17.86
CA GLU A 466 3.08 -10.27 16.63
C GLU A 466 2.71 -9.48 15.36
N GLN A 467 1.90 -8.43 15.45
CA GLN A 467 1.31 -7.75 14.29
C GLN A 467 2.36 -7.16 13.33
N ALA A 468 3.43 -6.56 13.86
CA ALA A 468 4.51 -6.01 13.05
C ALA A 468 5.22 -7.10 12.22
N VAL A 469 5.47 -8.26 12.84
CA VAL A 469 6.14 -9.41 12.22
C VAL A 469 5.25 -10.05 11.16
N VAL A 470 3.96 -10.20 11.45
CA VAL A 470 3.00 -10.78 10.51
C VAL A 470 2.79 -9.85 9.31
N THR A 471 2.74 -8.54 9.55
CA THR A 471 2.58 -7.52 8.50
C THR A 471 3.77 -7.52 7.54
N SER A 472 5.00 -7.52 8.07
CA SER A 472 6.20 -7.57 7.24
C SER A 472 6.28 -8.88 6.45
N THR A 473 5.91 -10.02 7.07
CA THR A 473 5.84 -11.33 6.40
C THR A 473 4.84 -11.32 5.24
N LEU A 474 3.64 -10.79 5.46
CA LEU A 474 2.60 -10.68 4.43
C LEU A 474 3.07 -9.81 3.26
N ILE A 475 3.73 -8.68 3.54
CA ILE A 475 4.26 -7.79 2.50
C ILE A 475 5.39 -8.46 1.72
N LEU A 476 6.31 -9.14 2.39
CA LEU A 476 7.40 -9.89 1.76
C LEU A 476 6.85 -10.95 0.78
N TRP A 477 5.91 -11.77 1.25
CA TRP A 477 5.25 -12.80 0.45
C TRP A 477 4.45 -12.24 -0.72
N ARG A 478 3.77 -11.10 -0.52
CA ARG A 478 3.09 -10.37 -1.60
C ARG A 478 4.10 -9.95 -2.66
N SER A 479 5.20 -9.32 -2.25
CA SER A 479 6.22 -8.80 -3.15
C SER A 479 6.88 -9.93 -3.95
N MET A 480 7.21 -11.05 -3.32
CA MET A 480 7.66 -12.27 -4.02
C MET A 480 6.66 -12.72 -5.09
N GLY A 481 5.37 -12.72 -4.75
CA GLY A 481 4.30 -13.02 -5.71
C GLY A 481 4.27 -12.05 -6.89
N MET A 482 4.48 -10.75 -6.66
CA MET A 482 4.54 -9.75 -7.75
C MET A 482 5.67 -10.07 -8.74
N VAL A 483 6.85 -10.39 -8.21
CA VAL A 483 8.04 -10.69 -9.03
C VAL A 483 7.83 -11.97 -9.84
N LEU A 484 7.28 -13.02 -9.21
CA LEU A 484 6.94 -14.28 -9.88
C LEU A 484 5.84 -14.10 -10.93
N GLY A 485 4.87 -13.22 -10.70
CA GLY A 485 3.80 -12.91 -11.65
C GLY A 485 4.31 -12.42 -13.00
N VAL A 486 5.27 -11.49 -12.99
CA VAL A 486 5.89 -11.01 -14.24
C VAL A 486 6.72 -12.11 -14.92
N ALA A 487 7.55 -12.84 -14.16
CA ALA A 487 8.42 -13.86 -14.73
C ALA A 487 7.63 -15.04 -15.33
N THR A 488 6.64 -15.57 -14.59
CA THR A 488 5.81 -16.70 -15.05
C THR A 488 4.90 -16.31 -16.21
N SER A 489 4.30 -15.12 -16.19
CA SER A 489 3.47 -14.65 -17.30
C SER A 489 4.28 -14.40 -18.57
N SER A 490 5.48 -13.85 -18.46
CA SER A 490 6.41 -13.69 -19.59
C SER A 490 6.85 -15.03 -20.15
N LEU A 491 7.18 -15.99 -19.29
CA LEU A 491 7.52 -17.35 -19.71
C LEU A 491 6.38 -17.98 -20.53
N VAL A 492 5.15 -17.93 -20.02
CA VAL A 492 3.99 -18.49 -20.73
C VAL A 492 3.75 -17.75 -22.05
N LEU A 493 3.75 -16.42 -22.01
CA LEU A 493 3.54 -15.58 -23.19
C LEU A 493 4.54 -15.92 -24.29
N GLN A 494 5.84 -15.91 -24.00
CA GLN A 494 6.89 -16.05 -25.01
C GLN A 494 6.94 -17.47 -25.60
N ASN A 495 6.76 -18.51 -24.77
CA ASN A 495 6.70 -19.89 -25.26
C ASN A 495 5.42 -20.13 -26.09
N ALA A 496 4.28 -19.60 -25.65
CA ALA A 496 3.04 -19.68 -26.41
C ALA A 496 3.14 -18.88 -27.73
N LEU A 497 3.74 -17.69 -27.69
CA LEU A 497 3.93 -16.83 -28.84
C LEU A 497 4.79 -17.54 -29.90
N PHE A 498 5.91 -18.16 -29.52
CA PHE A 498 6.71 -18.96 -30.44
C PHE A 498 5.92 -20.12 -31.06
N HIS A 499 5.14 -20.84 -30.25
CA HIS A 499 4.29 -21.92 -30.73
C HIS A 499 3.24 -21.42 -31.75
N TYR A 500 2.50 -20.36 -31.43
CA TYR A 500 1.46 -19.84 -32.32
C TYR A 500 2.02 -19.17 -33.58
N LEU A 501 3.14 -18.44 -33.48
CA LEU A 501 3.82 -17.89 -34.66
C LEU A 501 4.25 -19.01 -35.60
N SER A 502 4.81 -20.09 -35.06
CA SER A 502 5.20 -21.25 -35.87
C SER A 502 3.99 -21.93 -36.53
N LYS A 503 2.81 -21.85 -35.94
CA LYS A 503 1.59 -22.50 -36.43
C LYS A 503 0.82 -21.65 -37.44
N PHE A 504 0.71 -20.34 -37.21
CA PHE A 504 -0.14 -19.45 -37.99
C PHE A 504 0.61 -18.69 -39.08
N VAL A 505 1.91 -18.45 -38.93
CA VAL A 505 2.71 -17.75 -39.94
C VAL A 505 3.08 -18.72 -41.06
N THR A 506 2.52 -18.51 -42.26
CA THR A 506 2.76 -19.34 -43.44
C THR A 506 3.27 -18.49 -44.60
N GLY A 507 4.44 -18.83 -45.16
CA GLY A 507 4.99 -18.14 -46.32
C GLY A 507 6.51 -18.30 -46.45
N PRO A 508 7.11 -17.83 -47.56
CA PRO A 508 8.55 -17.94 -47.81
C PRO A 508 9.41 -17.17 -46.79
N ASP A 509 8.91 -16.07 -46.23
CA ASP A 509 9.63 -15.20 -45.28
C ASP A 509 9.30 -15.49 -43.80
N ARG A 510 8.71 -16.65 -43.52
CA ARG A 510 8.21 -17.03 -42.17
C ARG A 510 9.24 -16.78 -41.07
N ASP A 511 10.45 -17.32 -41.21
CA ASP A 511 11.44 -17.27 -40.12
C ASP A 511 11.93 -15.84 -39.85
N ARG A 512 12.03 -15.02 -40.91
CA ARG A 512 12.38 -13.59 -40.79
C ARG A 512 11.29 -12.81 -40.07
N VAL A 513 10.03 -12.99 -40.47
CA VAL A 513 8.88 -12.33 -39.82
C VAL A 513 8.78 -12.74 -38.36
N ILE A 514 9.01 -14.02 -38.05
CA ILE A 514 8.99 -14.51 -36.68
C ILE A 514 10.07 -13.86 -35.82
N GLU A 515 11.28 -13.73 -36.36
CA GLU A 515 12.39 -13.09 -35.65
C GLU A 515 12.14 -11.59 -35.45
N GLU A 516 11.68 -10.88 -36.49
CA GLU A 516 11.43 -9.43 -36.47
C GLU A 516 10.37 -9.05 -35.44
N VAL A 517 9.26 -9.79 -35.41
CA VAL A 517 8.15 -9.57 -34.49
C VAL A 517 8.52 -9.88 -33.04
N ARG A 518 9.31 -10.94 -32.81
CA ARG A 518 9.81 -11.28 -31.46
C ARG A 518 10.82 -10.27 -30.94
N LYS A 519 11.52 -9.55 -31.82
CA LYS A 519 12.40 -8.44 -31.45
C LYS A 519 11.62 -7.15 -31.20
N SER A 520 10.63 -6.84 -32.03
CA SER A 520 9.93 -5.56 -32.00
C SER A 520 8.43 -5.69 -32.26
N VAL A 521 7.62 -5.33 -31.25
CA VAL A 521 6.16 -5.20 -31.39
C VAL A 521 5.81 -4.04 -32.33
N LYS A 522 6.66 -3.03 -32.44
CA LYS A 522 6.48 -1.91 -33.39
C LYS A 522 6.63 -2.30 -34.85
N ALA A 523 7.16 -3.48 -35.18
CA ALA A 523 7.24 -3.96 -36.56
C ALA A 523 5.89 -4.48 -37.08
N ILE A 524 4.93 -4.82 -36.19
CA ILE A 524 3.64 -5.41 -36.58
C ILE A 524 2.86 -4.51 -37.57
N PRO A 525 2.72 -3.19 -37.35
CA PRO A 525 2.00 -2.30 -38.27
C PRO A 525 2.70 -2.07 -39.62
N THR A 526 3.97 -2.46 -39.78
CA THR A 526 4.72 -2.28 -41.04
C THR A 526 4.79 -3.55 -41.88
N LEU A 527 4.39 -4.70 -41.33
CA LEU A 527 4.34 -5.97 -42.06
C LEU A 527 3.27 -5.98 -43.15
N ASP A 528 3.48 -6.82 -44.17
CA ASP A 528 2.48 -7.10 -45.19
C ASP A 528 1.16 -7.53 -44.55
N PRO A 529 0.00 -7.15 -45.14
CA PRO A 529 -1.32 -7.40 -44.53
C PRO A 529 -1.57 -8.87 -44.17
N VAL A 530 -1.07 -9.80 -44.98
CA VAL A 530 -1.24 -11.25 -44.76
C VAL A 530 -0.47 -11.72 -43.52
N TYR A 531 0.81 -11.37 -43.41
CA TYR A 531 1.63 -11.72 -42.24
C TYR A 531 1.18 -10.98 -40.99
N ARG A 532 0.72 -9.74 -41.13
CA ARG A 532 0.22 -8.92 -40.02
C ARG A 532 -0.94 -9.59 -39.28
N GLU A 533 -1.96 -10.05 -40.00
CA GLU A 533 -3.12 -10.71 -39.38
C GLU A 533 -2.72 -12.02 -38.68
N GLN A 534 -1.86 -12.83 -39.31
CA GLN A 534 -1.33 -14.07 -38.71
C GLN A 534 -0.54 -13.82 -37.42
N VAL A 535 0.27 -12.76 -37.40
CA VAL A 535 1.03 -12.33 -36.23
C VAL A 535 0.11 -11.84 -35.12
N ILE A 536 -0.87 -11.00 -35.44
CA ILE A 536 -1.84 -10.48 -34.47
C ILE A 536 -2.63 -11.63 -33.82
N ASP A 537 -3.09 -12.59 -34.61
CA ASP A 537 -3.80 -13.77 -34.09
C ASP A 537 -2.90 -14.61 -33.16
N SER A 538 -1.61 -14.69 -33.48
CA SER A 538 -0.63 -15.36 -32.63
C SER A 538 -0.39 -14.63 -31.30
N TYR A 539 -0.33 -13.29 -31.30
CA TYR A 539 -0.29 -12.50 -30.07
C TYR A 539 -1.58 -12.63 -29.25
N ALA A 540 -2.74 -12.57 -29.90
CA ALA A 540 -4.01 -12.73 -29.22
C ALA A 540 -4.12 -14.11 -28.54
N ALA A 541 -3.71 -15.18 -29.23
CA ALA A 541 -3.72 -16.53 -28.68
C ALA A 541 -2.71 -16.74 -27.54
N SER A 542 -1.51 -16.17 -27.65
CA SER A 542 -0.49 -16.24 -26.58
C SER A 542 -0.89 -15.44 -25.33
N LEU A 543 -1.44 -14.24 -25.50
CA LEU A 543 -1.98 -13.45 -24.39
C LEU A 543 -3.18 -14.14 -23.72
N ARG A 544 -4.06 -14.77 -24.51
CA ARG A 544 -5.15 -15.59 -23.99
C ARG A 544 -4.62 -16.74 -23.14
N ALA A 545 -3.54 -17.42 -23.54
CA ALA A 545 -2.91 -18.48 -22.74
C ALA A 545 -2.41 -17.94 -21.39
N THR A 546 -1.82 -16.75 -21.37
CA THR A 546 -1.39 -16.08 -20.14
C THR A 546 -2.57 -15.74 -19.20
N PHE A 547 -3.70 -15.27 -19.75
CA PHE A 547 -4.90 -15.02 -18.96
C PHE A 547 -5.56 -16.31 -18.45
N ILE A 548 -5.51 -17.41 -19.21
CA ILE A 548 -5.97 -18.73 -18.75
C ILE A 548 -5.11 -19.23 -17.58
N MET A 549 -3.79 -19.06 -17.64
CA MET A 549 -2.91 -19.37 -16.50
C MET A 549 -3.33 -18.57 -15.25
N ALA A 550 -3.59 -17.27 -15.40
CA ALA A 550 -4.07 -16.44 -14.31
C ALA A 550 -5.43 -16.91 -13.76
N ALA A 551 -6.35 -17.36 -14.63
CA ALA A 551 -7.64 -17.92 -14.23
C ALA A 551 -7.45 -19.22 -13.42
N VAL A 552 -6.57 -20.14 -13.86
CA VAL A 552 -6.26 -21.37 -13.10
C VAL A 552 -5.70 -21.05 -11.71
N LEU A 553 -4.78 -20.09 -11.62
CA LEU A 553 -4.25 -19.63 -10.32
C LEU A 553 -5.32 -19.01 -9.44
N SER A 554 -6.29 -18.29 -10.03
CA SER A 554 -7.40 -17.70 -9.26
C SER A 554 -8.32 -18.76 -8.65
N VAL A 555 -8.54 -19.89 -9.34
CA VAL A 555 -9.27 -21.04 -8.79
C VAL A 555 -8.54 -21.62 -7.57
N VAL A 556 -7.21 -21.75 -7.64
CA VAL A 556 -6.39 -22.18 -6.49
C VAL A 556 -6.53 -21.21 -5.32
N ALA A 557 -6.51 -19.89 -5.58
CA ALA A 557 -6.73 -18.87 -4.53
C ALA A 557 -8.11 -19.00 -3.85
N ILE A 558 -9.16 -19.34 -4.61
CA ILE A 558 -10.50 -19.60 -4.05
C ILE A 558 -10.46 -20.80 -3.11
N PHE A 559 -9.86 -21.91 -3.53
CA PHE A 559 -9.75 -23.12 -2.71
C PHE A 559 -8.96 -22.90 -1.42
N LEU A 560 -7.97 -22.00 -1.43
CA LEU A 560 -7.23 -21.62 -0.23
C LEU A 560 -8.03 -20.67 0.67
N THR A 561 -8.89 -19.84 0.10
CA THR A 561 -9.63 -18.79 0.83
C THR A 561 -10.93 -19.31 1.46
N LEU A 562 -11.69 -20.16 0.75
CA LEU A 562 -13.00 -20.64 1.20
C LEU A 562 -12.98 -21.38 2.56
N PRO A 563 -12.00 -22.26 2.84
CA PRO A 563 -11.93 -23.00 4.11
C PRO A 563 -11.54 -22.13 5.31
N LEU A 564 -11.07 -20.89 5.08
CA LEU A 564 -10.60 -20.03 6.15
C LEU A 564 -11.74 -19.67 7.10
N ARG A 565 -11.47 -19.85 8.40
CA ARG A 565 -12.34 -19.43 9.50
C ARG A 565 -11.76 -18.15 10.07
N LEU A 566 -12.42 -17.03 9.80
CA LEU A 566 -12.02 -15.71 10.28
C LEU A 566 -12.98 -15.27 11.39
N PRO A 567 -12.46 -14.55 12.41
CA PRO A 567 -13.30 -14.01 13.47
C PRO A 567 -14.24 -12.92 12.92
N LYS A 568 -15.42 -12.80 13.54
CA LYS A 568 -16.28 -11.64 13.37
C LYS A 568 -15.81 -10.55 14.33
N LEU A 569 -15.65 -9.33 13.83
CA LEU A 569 -15.22 -8.20 14.66
C LEU A 569 -16.35 -7.87 15.66
N GLY A 570 -16.02 -7.71 16.95
CA GLY A 570 -16.98 -7.26 17.97
C GLY A 570 -17.80 -8.34 18.70
N GLN A 571 -17.55 -9.64 18.50
CA GLN A 571 -18.00 -10.66 19.47
C GLN A 571 -16.92 -10.82 20.54
N ARG A 572 -17.12 -10.19 21.71
CA ARG A 572 -16.32 -10.46 22.91
C ARG A 572 -16.54 -11.94 23.30
N LYS A 573 -15.45 -12.67 23.53
CA LYS A 573 -15.50 -14.00 24.13
C LYS A 573 -15.96 -13.92 25.57
#